data_AF-A0A6G7XP81-F1
#
_entry.id   AF-A0A6G7XP81-F1
#
_cell.length_a   1.000
_cell.length_b   1.000
_cell.length_c   1.000
_cell.angle_alpha   90.00
_cell.angle_beta   90.00
_cell.angle_gamma   90.00
#
_symmetry.space_group_name_H-M   'P 1'
#
loop_
_entity.id
_entity.type
_entity.pdbx_description
1 polymer ?
#
loop_
_entity_poly.entity_id
_entity_poly.type
_entity_poly.pdbx_seq_one_letter_code
_entity_poly.pdbx_strand_id
1 'polypeptide(L)'
;MVPVSDPPRSRVHAAVREHGEAAVVGWCTELLRGSGPHGVPREGALVLGGRHGVALLADPGGDHAWWWQVWGARGLLHAWHPDAVGPVLAALDHQQWRVREGALRVVARRRLDHDLQRVADRQDDPVARVRAAAGRALARIEAADRQPATAGSSVSSSHARTGQSSAASADRGSPSNART
;
A
#
# COMPACT_ATOMS: atom_id res chain seq x y z
N MET A 1 7.93 -7.66 -22.41
CA MET A 1 6.54 -8.01 -22.82
C MET A 1 5.77 -8.36 -21.56
N VAL A 2 4.60 -7.74 -21.31
CA VAL A 2 3.80 -8.03 -20.10
C VAL A 2 3.17 -9.43 -20.21
N PRO A 3 3.40 -10.37 -19.29
CA PRO A 3 2.80 -11.70 -19.34
C PRO A 3 1.33 -11.64 -18.91
N VAL A 4 0.45 -11.20 -19.80
CA VAL A 4 -0.97 -10.87 -19.51
C VAL A 4 -1.82 -12.04 -19.01
N SER A 5 -1.33 -13.28 -19.14
CA SER A 5 -1.95 -14.50 -18.63
C SER A 5 -1.64 -14.76 -17.15
N ASP A 6 -0.61 -14.13 -16.59
CA ASP A 6 -0.21 -14.35 -15.21
C ASP A 6 -1.25 -13.83 -14.21
N PRO A 7 -1.29 -14.41 -12.99
CA PRO A 7 -2.14 -13.89 -11.92
C PRO A 7 -1.88 -12.40 -11.65
N PRO A 8 -2.93 -11.61 -11.31
CA PRO A 8 -2.78 -10.17 -11.09
C PRO A 8 -1.68 -9.79 -10.10
N ARG A 9 -1.53 -10.55 -9.00
CA ARG A 9 -0.47 -10.34 -8.01
C ARG A 9 0.93 -10.42 -8.64
N SER A 10 1.18 -11.46 -9.43
CA SER A 10 2.47 -11.70 -10.06
C SER A 10 2.84 -10.56 -11.03
N ARG A 11 1.86 -10.11 -11.84
CA ARG A 11 2.05 -8.98 -12.76
C ARG A 11 2.34 -7.68 -12.03
N VAL A 12 1.56 -7.35 -11.00
CA VAL A 12 1.77 -6.12 -10.22
C VAL A 12 3.14 -6.14 -9.53
N HIS A 13 3.52 -7.27 -8.92
CA HIS A 13 4.84 -7.39 -8.28
C HIS A 13 5.98 -7.29 -9.30
N ALA A 14 5.81 -7.83 -10.52
CA ALA A 14 6.80 -7.67 -11.59
C ALA A 14 6.94 -6.21 -12.01
N ALA A 15 5.83 -5.51 -12.22
CA ALA A 15 5.84 -4.10 -12.55
C ALA A 15 6.46 -3.24 -11.43
N VAL A 16 6.25 -3.58 -10.15
CA VAL A 16 6.90 -2.88 -9.03
C VAL A 16 8.41 -3.05 -9.08
N ARG A 17 8.92 -4.23 -9.44
CA ARG A 17 10.37 -4.45 -9.58
C ARG A 17 10.97 -3.68 -10.75
N GLU A 18 10.21 -3.52 -11.83
CA GLU A 18 10.68 -2.90 -13.07
C GLU A 18 10.56 -1.36 -13.04
N HIS A 19 9.47 -0.83 -12.50
CA HIS A 19 9.13 0.60 -12.57
C HIS A 19 9.09 1.29 -11.20
N GLY A 20 9.22 0.55 -10.11
CA GLY A 20 9.10 1.05 -8.74
C GLY A 20 7.65 1.09 -8.23
N GLU A 21 7.50 1.04 -6.90
CA GLU A 21 6.18 0.99 -6.25
C GLU A 21 5.36 2.26 -6.49
N ALA A 22 5.99 3.44 -6.41
CA ALA A 22 5.33 4.73 -6.60
C ALA A 22 4.68 4.84 -7.99
N ALA A 23 5.37 4.42 -9.06
CA ALA A 23 4.84 4.45 -10.42
C ALA A 23 3.61 3.54 -10.57
N VAL A 24 3.70 2.31 -10.06
CA VAL A 24 2.60 1.33 -10.15
C VAL A 24 1.39 1.79 -9.32
N VAL A 25 1.62 2.35 -8.13
CA VAL A 25 0.55 2.93 -7.32
C VAL A 25 -0.09 4.12 -8.05
N GLY A 26 0.72 4.98 -8.68
CA GLY A 26 0.24 6.07 -9.54
C GLY A 26 -0.75 5.55 -10.59
N TRP A 27 -0.37 4.52 -11.35
CA TRP A 27 -1.26 3.90 -12.35
C TRP A 27 -2.54 3.35 -11.72
N CYS A 28 -2.44 2.69 -10.57
CA CYS A 28 -3.62 2.16 -9.88
C CYS A 28 -4.57 3.28 -9.47
N THR A 29 -4.04 4.39 -8.95
CA THR A 29 -4.85 5.53 -8.51
C THR A 29 -5.50 6.27 -9.68
N GLU A 30 -4.79 6.45 -10.81
CA GLU A 30 -5.36 7.06 -12.02
C GLU A 30 -6.51 6.23 -12.57
N LEU A 31 -6.33 4.91 -12.69
CA LEU A 31 -7.42 4.05 -13.12
C LEU A 31 -8.58 4.06 -12.12
N LEU A 32 -8.32 4.05 -10.82
CA LEU A 32 -9.35 4.08 -9.78
C LEU A 32 -10.18 5.38 -9.81
N ARG A 33 -9.55 6.52 -10.12
CA ARG A 33 -10.23 7.81 -10.31
C ARG A 33 -11.10 7.86 -11.56
N GLY A 34 -10.91 6.92 -12.49
CA GLY A 34 -11.67 6.86 -13.73
C GLY A 34 -10.99 7.54 -14.92
N SER A 35 -9.68 7.82 -14.86
CA SER A 35 -8.91 8.39 -15.98
C SER A 35 -8.87 7.48 -17.23
N GLY A 36 -9.37 6.24 -17.11
CA GLY A 36 -9.38 5.27 -18.20
C GLY A 36 -7.98 4.77 -18.56
N PRO A 37 -7.86 3.87 -19.55
CA PRO A 37 -6.58 3.23 -19.87
C PRO A 37 -5.57 4.18 -20.54
N HIS A 38 -6.03 5.32 -21.05
CA HIS A 38 -5.18 6.36 -21.63
C HIS A 38 -4.61 7.33 -20.59
N GLY A 39 -5.15 7.34 -19.37
CA GLY A 39 -4.59 8.09 -18.23
C GLY A 39 -3.33 7.46 -17.62
N VAL A 40 -2.89 6.30 -18.14
CA VAL A 40 -1.70 5.57 -17.69
C VAL A 40 -0.89 5.09 -18.89
N PRO A 41 0.40 4.78 -18.72
CA PRO A 41 1.16 4.06 -19.74
C PRO A 41 0.45 2.77 -20.16
N ARG A 42 0.51 2.44 -21.46
CA ARG A 42 -0.16 1.24 -22.00
C ARG A 42 0.24 -0.05 -21.27
N GLU A 43 1.50 -0.15 -20.87
CA GLU A 43 2.00 -1.24 -20.02
C GLU A 43 1.27 -1.31 -18.67
N GLY A 44 1.00 -0.18 -18.00
CA GLY A 44 0.25 -0.11 -16.76
C GLY A 44 -1.18 -0.61 -16.92
N ALA A 45 -1.86 -0.22 -18.01
CA ALA A 45 -3.18 -0.74 -18.35
C ALA A 45 -3.16 -2.27 -18.54
N LEU A 46 -2.14 -2.82 -19.21
CA LEU A 46 -1.97 -4.26 -19.39
C LEU A 46 -1.57 -5.00 -18.10
N VAL A 47 -0.72 -4.41 -17.27
CA VAL A 47 -0.33 -4.95 -15.97
C VAL A 47 -1.54 -5.08 -15.06
N LEU A 48 -2.46 -4.12 -15.08
CA LEU A 48 -3.64 -4.11 -14.21
C LEU A 48 -4.81 -4.91 -14.81
N GLY A 49 -5.05 -4.81 -16.12
CA GLY A 49 -6.15 -5.46 -16.81
C GLY A 49 -5.88 -6.89 -17.30
N GLY A 50 -4.64 -7.21 -17.64
CA GLY A 50 -4.23 -8.53 -18.15
C GLY A 50 -4.91 -8.86 -19.48
N ARG A 51 -5.21 -10.14 -19.72
CA ARG A 51 -5.88 -10.59 -20.96
C ARG A 51 -7.17 -9.81 -21.27
N HIS A 52 -7.96 -9.49 -20.23
CA HIS A 52 -9.21 -8.74 -20.38
C HIS A 52 -8.95 -7.27 -20.67
N GLY A 53 -7.84 -6.73 -20.16
CA GLY A 53 -7.37 -5.39 -20.51
C GLY A 53 -6.96 -5.27 -21.98
N VAL A 54 -6.39 -6.31 -22.57
CA VAL A 54 -6.08 -6.33 -24.02
C VAL A 54 -7.36 -6.15 -24.83
N ALA A 55 -8.41 -6.92 -24.52
CA ALA A 55 -9.69 -6.82 -25.21
C ALA A 55 -10.35 -5.44 -25.00
N LEU A 56 -10.35 -4.94 -23.76
CA LEU A 56 -10.97 -3.66 -23.42
C LEU A 56 -10.18 -2.44 -23.95
N LEU A 57 -8.90 -2.59 -24.30
CA LEU A 57 -8.15 -1.55 -24.99
C LEU A 57 -8.60 -1.34 -26.44
N ALA A 58 -9.27 -2.34 -27.05
CA ALA A 58 -9.82 -2.18 -28.39
C ALA A 58 -11.10 -1.33 -28.40
N ASP A 59 -11.83 -1.29 -27.28
CA ASP A 59 -12.97 -0.39 -27.05
C ASP A 59 -12.98 0.13 -25.59
N PRO A 60 -12.19 1.17 -25.29
CA PRO A 60 -11.98 1.67 -23.93
C PRO A 60 -13.20 2.30 -23.26
N GLY A 61 -14.18 2.76 -24.05
CA GLY A 61 -15.26 3.65 -23.62
C GLY A 61 -16.64 3.00 -23.54
N GLY A 62 -16.78 1.72 -23.89
CA GLY A 62 -18.06 1.02 -23.83
C GLY A 62 -18.58 0.76 -22.41
N ASP A 63 -19.67 -0.02 -22.30
CA ASP A 63 -20.40 -0.37 -21.06
C ASP A 63 -19.54 -1.00 -19.94
N HIS A 64 -18.27 -1.28 -20.25
CA HIS A 64 -17.30 -1.97 -19.41
C HIS A 64 -16.15 -1.06 -18.95
N ALA A 65 -16.17 0.23 -19.27
CA ALA A 65 -15.10 1.18 -18.89
C ALA A 65 -14.81 1.22 -17.38
N TRP A 66 -15.82 0.95 -16.53
CA TRP A 66 -15.65 0.88 -15.08
C TRP A 66 -14.72 -0.26 -14.61
N TRP A 67 -14.42 -1.25 -15.47
CA TRP A 67 -13.46 -2.28 -15.14
C TRP A 67 -12.06 -1.74 -14.88
N TRP A 68 -11.69 -0.63 -15.51
CA TRP A 68 -10.41 0.03 -15.26
C TRP A 68 -10.29 0.43 -13.79
N GLN A 69 -11.35 0.99 -13.20
CA GLN A 69 -11.38 1.38 -11.79
C GLN A 69 -11.27 0.17 -10.87
N VAL A 70 -11.97 -0.93 -11.20
CA VAL A 70 -11.87 -2.20 -10.46
C VAL A 70 -10.46 -2.78 -10.51
N TRP A 71 -9.78 -2.68 -11.65
CA TRP A 71 -8.40 -3.13 -11.78
C TRP A 71 -7.42 -2.23 -11.05
N GLY A 72 -7.65 -0.91 -11.02
CA GLY A 72 -6.94 0.03 -10.16
C GLY A 72 -7.04 -0.35 -8.69
N ALA A 73 -8.26 -0.56 -8.17
CA ALA A 73 -8.48 -1.02 -6.79
C ALA A 73 -7.78 -2.36 -6.50
N ARG A 74 -7.85 -3.31 -7.44
CA ARG A 74 -7.17 -4.62 -7.30
C ARG A 74 -5.65 -4.46 -7.26
N GLY A 75 -5.08 -3.55 -8.04
CA GLY A 75 -3.64 -3.27 -8.03
C GLY A 75 -3.16 -2.82 -6.67
N LEU A 76 -3.94 -1.99 -5.96
CA LEU A 76 -3.63 -1.48 -4.62
C LEU A 76 -3.59 -2.57 -3.52
N LEU A 77 -4.13 -3.77 -3.80
CA LEU A 77 -3.96 -4.94 -2.92
C LEU A 77 -2.54 -5.52 -2.96
N HIS A 78 -1.76 -5.16 -3.98
CA HIS A 78 -0.46 -5.75 -4.29
C HIS A 78 0.69 -4.72 -4.33
N ALA A 79 0.41 -3.47 -4.66
CA ALA A 79 1.33 -2.32 -4.52
C ALA A 79 0.68 -1.25 -3.65
N TRP A 80 1.42 -0.52 -2.81
CA TRP A 80 0.82 0.47 -1.92
C TRP A 80 1.70 1.67 -1.60
N HIS A 81 1.07 2.83 -1.55
CA HIS A 81 1.66 4.06 -1.05
C HIS A 81 0.59 4.84 -0.27
N PRO A 82 0.93 5.56 0.82
CA PRO A 82 -0.04 6.37 1.58
C PRO A 82 -0.85 7.37 0.75
N ASP A 83 -0.30 7.90 -0.35
CA ASP A 83 -1.03 8.81 -1.26
C ASP A 83 -2.27 8.17 -1.91
N ALA A 84 -2.36 6.83 -1.91
CA ALA A 84 -3.52 6.11 -2.40
C ALA A 84 -4.71 6.11 -1.42
N VAL A 85 -4.54 6.57 -0.18
CA VAL A 85 -5.62 6.61 0.83
C VAL A 85 -6.81 7.43 0.31
N GLY A 86 -6.58 8.67 -0.12
CA GLY A 86 -7.66 9.55 -0.62
C GLY A 86 -8.47 8.93 -1.76
N PRO A 87 -7.83 8.45 -2.84
CA PRO A 87 -8.52 7.73 -3.93
C PRO A 87 -9.31 6.50 -3.48
N VAL A 88 -8.77 5.73 -2.53
CA VAL A 88 -9.46 4.54 -2.00
C VAL A 88 -10.71 4.93 -1.20
N LEU A 89 -10.62 5.96 -0.36
CA LEU A 89 -11.77 6.43 0.42
C LEU A 89 -12.85 7.03 -0.50
N ALA A 90 -12.46 7.80 -1.52
CA ALA A 90 -13.41 8.31 -2.51
C ALA A 90 -14.13 7.17 -3.27
N ALA A 91 -13.43 6.08 -3.55
CA ALA A 91 -14.01 4.92 -4.24
C ALA A 91 -15.05 4.15 -3.40
N LEU A 92 -15.18 4.41 -2.09
CA LEU A 92 -16.24 3.84 -1.25
C LEU A 92 -17.63 4.34 -1.60
N ASP A 93 -17.75 5.47 -2.30
CA ASP A 93 -19.01 6.07 -2.73
C ASP A 93 -19.28 5.86 -4.23
N HIS A 94 -18.45 5.06 -4.90
CA HIS A 94 -18.55 4.87 -6.34
C HIS A 94 -19.88 4.21 -6.76
N GLN A 95 -20.47 4.65 -7.88
CA GLN A 95 -21.76 4.12 -8.36
C GLN A 95 -21.73 2.59 -8.62
N GLN A 96 -20.61 2.08 -9.12
CA GLN A 96 -20.42 0.66 -9.39
C GLN A 96 -20.02 -0.10 -8.13
N TRP A 97 -20.85 -1.06 -7.71
CA TRP A 97 -20.66 -1.82 -6.48
C TRP A 97 -19.34 -2.61 -6.43
N ARG A 98 -18.80 -3.05 -7.58
CA ARG A 98 -17.50 -3.75 -7.62
C ARG A 98 -16.32 -2.84 -7.29
N VAL A 99 -16.43 -1.55 -7.59
CA VAL A 99 -15.41 -0.56 -7.21
C VAL A 99 -15.46 -0.35 -5.70
N ARG A 100 -16.66 -0.18 -5.13
CA ARG A 100 -16.87 -0.09 -3.67
C ARG A 100 -16.34 -1.33 -2.94
N GLU A 101 -16.69 -2.54 -3.41
CA GLU A 101 -16.18 -3.80 -2.87
C GLU A 101 -14.64 -3.86 -2.94
N GLY A 102 -14.06 -3.46 -4.07
CA GLY A 102 -12.60 -3.39 -4.25
C GLY A 102 -11.93 -2.45 -3.25
N ALA A 103 -12.46 -1.24 -3.10
CA ALA A 103 -11.98 -0.24 -2.15
C ALA A 103 -12.03 -0.75 -0.70
N LEU A 104 -13.15 -1.36 -0.27
CA LEU A 104 -13.27 -1.96 1.07
C LEU A 104 -12.25 -3.07 1.32
N ARG A 105 -11.90 -3.85 0.28
CA ARG A 105 -10.84 -4.87 0.40
C ARG A 105 -9.46 -4.23 0.59
N VAL A 106 -9.20 -3.08 -0.04
CA VAL A 106 -7.97 -2.32 0.16
C VAL A 106 -7.93 -1.74 1.57
N VAL A 107 -9.02 -1.12 2.03
CA VAL A 107 -9.20 -0.64 3.42
C VAL A 107 -8.87 -1.75 4.40
N ALA A 108 -9.48 -2.94 4.26
CA ALA A 108 -9.22 -4.08 5.13
C ALA A 108 -7.75 -4.53 5.08
N ARG A 109 -7.16 -4.65 3.88
CA ARG A 109 -5.79 -5.14 3.68
C ARG A 109 -4.76 -4.20 4.29
N ARG A 110 -4.99 -2.89 4.16
CA ARG A 110 -4.08 -1.82 4.58
C ARG A 110 -4.42 -1.24 5.96
N ARG A 111 -5.54 -1.66 6.54
CA ARG A 111 -6.06 -1.22 7.85
C ARG A 111 -6.23 0.30 7.89
N LEU A 112 -6.93 0.84 6.90
CA LEU A 112 -7.15 2.28 6.80
C LEU A 112 -8.26 2.70 7.77
N ASP A 113 -7.88 3.40 8.82
CA ASP A 113 -8.70 3.91 9.92
C ASP A 113 -9.11 5.38 9.74
N HIS A 114 -8.76 6.01 8.63
CA HIS A 114 -8.87 7.46 8.45
C HIS A 114 -10.31 7.95 8.31
N ASP A 115 -11.25 7.08 7.90
CA ASP A 115 -12.67 7.39 7.76
C ASP A 115 -13.53 6.13 8.06
N LEU A 116 -13.52 5.72 9.34
CA LEU A 116 -14.26 4.54 9.80
C LEU A 116 -15.76 4.67 9.60
N GLN A 117 -16.32 5.89 9.71
CA GLN A 117 -17.74 6.11 9.52
C GLN A 117 -18.15 5.78 8.09
N ARG A 118 -17.40 6.24 7.08
CA ARG A 118 -17.68 5.90 5.68
C ARG A 118 -17.61 4.39 5.40
N VAL A 119 -16.73 3.67 6.11
CA VAL A 119 -16.68 2.20 6.04
C VAL A 119 -17.90 1.57 6.72
N ALA A 120 -18.31 2.08 7.88
CA ALA A 120 -19.48 1.61 8.62
C ALA A 120 -20.79 1.82 7.83
N ASP A 121 -20.96 2.96 7.18
CA ASP A 121 -22.12 3.25 6.33
C ASP A 121 -22.28 2.24 5.18
N ARG A 122 -21.22 1.53 4.78
CA ARG A 122 -21.29 0.46 3.77
C ARG A 122 -21.85 -0.86 4.32
N GLN A 123 -22.04 -1.00 5.63
CA GLN A 123 -22.76 -2.14 6.19
C GLN A 123 -24.25 -2.15 5.81
N ASP A 124 -24.80 -1.02 5.36
CA ASP A 124 -26.17 -0.89 4.85
C ASP A 124 -26.25 -0.77 3.32
N ASP A 125 -25.14 -1.02 2.60
CA ASP A 125 -25.13 -0.98 1.13
C ASP A 125 -26.18 -1.93 0.53
N PRO A 126 -26.89 -1.54 -0.55
CA PRO A 126 -27.90 -2.41 -1.18
C PRO A 126 -27.31 -3.77 -1.64
N VAL A 127 -26.01 -3.83 -1.94
CA VAL A 127 -25.33 -5.02 -2.42
C VAL A 127 -24.71 -5.81 -1.26
N ALA A 128 -25.19 -7.04 -1.05
CA ALA A 128 -24.73 -7.92 0.03
C ALA A 128 -23.21 -8.15 0.07
N ARG A 129 -22.55 -8.19 -1.09
CA ARG A 129 -21.09 -8.33 -1.19
C ARG A 129 -20.35 -7.13 -0.63
N VAL A 130 -20.88 -5.92 -0.83
CA VAL A 130 -20.32 -4.68 -0.28
C VAL A 130 -20.50 -4.67 1.23
N ARG A 131 -21.70 -4.99 1.73
CA ARG A 131 -21.95 -5.14 3.19
C ARG A 131 -20.97 -6.10 3.85
N ALA A 132 -20.78 -7.28 3.26
CA ALA A 132 -19.84 -8.27 3.78
C ALA A 132 -18.37 -7.80 3.72
N ALA A 133 -17.99 -7.01 2.71
CA ALA A 133 -16.66 -6.42 2.63
C ALA A 133 -16.45 -5.33 3.69
N ALA A 134 -17.48 -4.53 3.99
CA ALA A 134 -17.46 -3.51 5.03
C ALA A 134 -17.27 -4.12 6.42
N GLY A 135 -18.07 -5.13 6.77
CA GLY A 135 -17.92 -5.85 8.04
C GLY A 135 -16.52 -6.46 8.21
N ARG A 136 -15.95 -7.05 7.14
CA ARG A 136 -14.58 -7.56 7.18
C ARG A 136 -13.53 -6.46 7.35
N ALA A 137 -13.74 -5.28 6.76
CA ALA A 137 -12.83 -4.16 6.89
C ALA A 137 -12.77 -3.65 8.33
N LEU A 138 -13.94 -3.39 8.93
CA LEU A 138 -14.05 -2.94 10.33
C LEU A 138 -13.42 -3.94 11.30
N ALA A 139 -13.76 -5.22 11.17
CA ALA A 139 -13.19 -6.28 12.01
C ALA A 139 -11.65 -6.35 11.90
N ARG A 140 -11.09 -6.03 10.72
CA ARG A 140 -9.64 -6.05 10.52
C ARG A 140 -8.93 -4.85 11.12
N ILE A 141 -9.59 -3.69 11.14
CA ILE A 141 -9.08 -2.47 11.75
C ILE A 141 -9.14 -2.59 13.28
N GLU A 142 -10.29 -3.00 13.83
CA GLU A 142 -10.44 -3.20 15.28
C GLU A 142 -9.44 -4.23 15.83
N ALA A 143 -9.23 -5.33 15.10
CA ALA A 143 -8.23 -6.33 15.48
C ALA A 143 -6.79 -5.80 15.48
N ALA A 144 -6.49 -4.72 14.76
CA ALA A 144 -5.19 -4.06 14.77
C ALA A 144 -5.04 -3.18 16.00
N ASP A 145 -6.07 -2.41 16.34
CA ASP A 145 -6.08 -1.49 17.49
C ASP A 145 -5.96 -2.25 18.82
N ARG A 146 -6.51 -3.47 18.87
CA ARG A 146 -6.45 -4.33 20.06
C ARG A 146 -5.07 -4.96 20.31
N GLN A 147 -4.17 -4.97 19.33
CA GLN A 147 -2.84 -5.55 19.53
C GLN A 147 -2.01 -4.59 20.40
N PRO A 148 -1.68 -4.94 21.66
CA PRO A 148 -0.85 -4.05 22.48
C PRO A 148 0.50 -3.88 21.79
N ALA A 149 1.01 -2.64 21.78
CA ALA A 149 2.37 -2.36 21.38
C ALA A 149 3.29 -3.30 22.17
N THR A 150 3.81 -4.33 21.53
CA THR A 150 4.73 -5.26 22.18
C THR A 150 5.93 -4.45 22.62
N ALA A 151 6.11 -4.38 23.93
CA ALA A 151 7.14 -3.66 24.62
C ALA A 151 8.53 -3.97 24.04
N GLY A 152 9.02 -3.06 23.21
CA GLY A 152 10.44 -2.89 22.96
C GLY A 152 11.08 -2.21 24.16
N SER A 153 11.32 -2.97 25.23
CA SER A 153 12.21 -2.58 26.31
C SER A 153 13.18 -3.71 26.60
N SER A 154 14.22 -3.81 25.77
CA SER A 154 15.49 -4.34 26.22
C SER A 154 16.31 -3.16 26.74
N VAL A 155 16.09 -2.87 28.02
CA VAL A 155 16.97 -2.04 28.86
C VAL A 155 18.39 -2.60 28.81
N SER A 156 19.34 -1.69 28.61
CA SER A 156 20.77 -1.92 28.80
C SER A 156 21.04 -2.47 30.19
N SER A 157 21.62 -3.67 30.28
CA SER A 157 22.33 -4.11 31.48
C SER A 157 23.82 -3.86 31.31
N SER A 158 24.23 -2.66 31.71
CA SER A 158 25.60 -2.35 32.08
C SER A 158 26.00 -3.24 33.26
N HIS A 159 26.93 -4.17 33.06
CA HIS A 159 27.67 -4.76 34.16
C HIS A 159 29.04 -4.09 34.23
N ALA A 160 29.15 -3.17 35.18
CA ALA A 160 30.41 -2.73 35.74
C ALA A 160 31.22 -3.96 36.18
N ARG A 161 32.45 -4.06 35.68
CA ARG A 161 33.49 -4.90 36.28
C ARG A 161 34.59 -3.99 36.79
N THR A 162 34.48 -3.66 38.08
CA THR A 162 35.56 -3.12 38.89
C THR A 162 36.63 -4.19 39.02
N GLY A 163 37.86 -3.87 38.63
CA GLY A 163 39.05 -4.69 38.81
C GLY A 163 40.30 -3.83 38.65
N GLN A 164 40.77 -3.28 39.77
CA GLN A 164 42.06 -2.61 39.91
C GLN A 164 43.20 -3.54 39.46
N SER A 165 44.25 -3.02 38.82
CA SER A 165 45.48 -2.60 39.53
C SER A 165 46.69 -2.41 38.59
N SER A 166 47.50 -1.40 38.93
CA SER A 166 48.96 -1.29 38.75
C SER A 166 49.53 -0.83 37.39
N ALA A 167 50.04 0.40 37.32
CA ALA A 167 51.46 0.72 37.53
C ALA A 167 51.93 2.01 36.80
N ALA A 168 52.81 2.76 37.46
CA ALA A 168 53.75 3.78 36.97
C ALA A 168 53.15 5.06 36.35
N SER A 169 53.02 6.17 37.09
CA SER A 169 54.08 7.15 37.45
C SER A 169 54.94 7.67 36.30
N ALA A 170 54.81 8.99 36.12
CA ALA A 170 55.74 9.97 35.56
C ALA A 170 56.09 9.86 34.06
N ASP A 171 55.74 10.88 33.28
CA ASP A 171 56.68 11.99 33.07
C ASP A 171 55.97 13.21 32.41
N ARG A 172 56.49 14.40 32.73
CA ARG A 172 56.03 15.70 32.24
C ARG A 172 56.65 15.98 30.87
N GLY A 173 55.90 16.61 29.98
CA GLY A 173 56.49 17.19 28.77
C GLY A 173 55.45 17.79 27.82
N SER A 174 55.13 19.07 27.99
CA SER A 174 54.71 19.97 26.91
C SER A 174 55.93 20.80 26.47
N PRO A 175 55.94 21.58 25.36
CA PRO A 175 55.01 21.72 24.21
C PRO A 175 55.77 21.80 22.83
N SER A 176 55.09 22.28 21.77
CA SER A 176 55.64 22.93 20.55
C SER A 176 56.09 21.96 19.41
N ASN A 177 55.84 22.12 18.11
CA ASN A 177 55.62 23.25 17.18
C ASN A 177 54.85 22.69 15.94
N ALA A 178 53.87 23.39 15.35
CA ALA A 178 53.98 24.29 14.20
C ALA A 178 54.58 23.72 12.89
N ARG A 179 53.77 23.89 11.82
CA ARG A 179 54.10 24.26 10.42
C ARG A 179 54.41 23.22 9.33
N THR A 180 53.64 23.43 8.25
CA THR A 180 53.84 23.22 6.79
C THR A 180 53.43 21.87 6.21
#